data_AF-A0A1E4ZR68-F1
#
_entry.id   AF-A0A1E4ZR68-F1
#
_cell.length_a   1.000
_cell.length_b   1.000
_cell.length_c   1.000
_cell.angle_alpha   90.00
_cell.angle_beta   90.00
_cell.angle_gamma   90.00
#
_symmetry.space_group_name_H-M   'P 1'
#
loop_
_entity.id
_entity.type
_entity.pdbx_description
1 polymer ?
#
loop_
_entity_poly.entity_id
_entity_poly.type
_entity_poly.pdbx_seq_one_letter_code
_entity_poly.pdbx_strand_id
1 'polypeptide(L)'
;MAADDYSAEFAAALGCYNAMATTKKRHFDYLQRLESRKKKFNVDPTESENHKLTVLLTNHSEEVQAFKKACEQLKHQNEFAHTALFEYIAGLNNAPDNG
;
A
#
# COMPACT_ATOMS: atom_id res chain seq x y z
N MET A 1 7.84 17.74 -21.12
CA MET A 1 6.81 17.94 -20.09
C MET A 1 7.54 17.85 -18.76
N ALA A 2 7.83 19.00 -18.15
CA ALA A 2 8.73 19.09 -17.00
C ALA A 2 8.02 18.54 -15.75
N ALA A 3 8.75 17.77 -14.94
CA ALA A 3 8.27 17.07 -13.75
C ALA A 3 7.89 17.98 -12.56
N ASP A 4 7.66 19.28 -12.82
CA ASP A 4 7.50 20.33 -11.80
C ASP A 4 6.01 20.69 -11.53
N ASP A 5 5.07 20.14 -12.30
CA ASP A 5 3.64 20.53 -12.25
C ASP A 5 2.73 19.53 -11.52
N TYR A 6 3.28 18.52 -10.85
CA TYR A 6 2.47 17.68 -9.98
C TYR A 6 2.17 18.45 -8.69
N SER A 7 0.92 18.90 -8.55
CA SER A 7 0.44 19.64 -7.39
C SER A 7 0.82 18.94 -6.08
N ALA A 8 0.95 19.70 -4.99
CA ALA A 8 1.27 19.16 -3.66
C ALA A 8 0.33 18.00 -3.24
N GLU A 9 -0.90 18.01 -3.75
CA GLU A 9 -1.91 16.97 -3.53
C GLU A 9 -1.61 15.67 -4.26
N PHE A 10 -1.06 15.74 -5.49
CA PHE A 10 -0.60 14.55 -6.20
C PHE A 10 0.53 13.88 -5.41
N ALA A 11 1.51 14.66 -4.95
CA ALA A 11 2.61 14.15 -4.15
C ALA A 11 2.11 13.54 -2.82
N ALA A 12 1.12 14.16 -2.18
CA ALA A 12 0.49 13.63 -0.97
C ALA A 12 -0.24 12.29 -1.23
N ALA A 13 -1.05 12.22 -2.30
CA ALA A 13 -1.77 11.00 -2.66
C ALA A 13 -0.81 9.86 -3.05
N LEU A 14 0.28 10.17 -3.77
CA LEU A 14 1.33 9.21 -4.09
C LEU A 14 2.08 8.74 -2.82
N GLY A 15 2.32 9.64 -1.87
CA GLY A 15 2.88 9.30 -0.56
C GLY A 15 2.00 8.30 0.19
N CYS A 16 0.69 8.55 0.26
CA CYS A 16 -0.26 7.62 0.87
C CYS A 16 -0.32 6.27 0.14
N TYR A 17 -0.23 6.27 -1.20
CA TYR A 17 -0.13 5.03 -1.97
C TYR A 17 1.11 4.21 -1.57
N ASN A 18 2.28 4.84 -1.51
CA ASN A 18 3.53 4.17 -1.16
C ASN A 18 3.49 3.59 0.26
N ALA A 19 2.89 4.32 1.20
CA ALA A 19 2.72 3.87 2.57
C ALA A 19 1.73 2.68 2.66
N MET A 20 0.61 2.73 1.92
CA MET A 20 -0.31 1.59 1.75
C MET A 20 0.40 0.38 1.12
N ALA A 21 1.18 0.57 0.06
CA ALA A 21 1.90 -0.52 -0.61
C ALA A 21 2.94 -1.16 0.33
N THR A 22 3.62 -0.34 1.13
CA THR A 22 4.59 -0.79 2.14
C THR A 22 3.91 -1.61 3.24
N THR A 23 2.81 -1.13 3.81
CA THR A 23 2.07 -1.87 4.84
C THR A 23 1.42 -3.13 4.28
N LYS A 24 1.01 -3.11 2.99
CA LYS A 24 0.55 -4.30 2.27
C LYS A 24 1.61 -5.39 2.22
N LYS A 25 2.81 -5.02 1.74
CA LYS A 25 3.95 -5.96 1.65
C LYS A 25 4.32 -6.51 3.02
N ARG A 26 4.33 -5.67 4.07
CA ARG A 26 4.69 -6.08 5.44
C ARG A 26 3.74 -7.12 6.02
N HIS A 27 2.43 -6.91 5.95
CA HIS A 27 1.49 -7.89 6.52
C HIS A 27 1.46 -9.18 5.70
N PHE A 28 1.59 -9.10 4.38
CA PHE A 28 1.61 -10.28 3.51
C PHE A 28 2.87 -11.14 3.73
N ASP A 29 4.06 -10.52 3.79
CA ASP A 29 5.32 -11.22 4.11
C ASP A 29 5.24 -11.92 5.46
N TYR A 30 4.64 -11.27 6.46
CA TYR A 30 4.44 -11.87 7.77
C TYR A 30 3.47 -13.07 7.74
N LEU A 31 2.35 -12.93 7.03
CA LEU A 31 1.40 -14.04 6.82
C LEU A 31 2.08 -15.24 6.15
N GLN A 32 2.85 -15.00 5.07
CA GLN A 32 3.57 -16.06 4.36
C GLN A 32 4.58 -16.79 5.24
N ARG A 33 5.23 -16.09 6.19
CA ARG A 33 6.13 -16.71 7.17
C ARG A 33 5.37 -17.62 8.14
N LEU A 34 4.22 -17.20 8.63
CA LEU A 34 3.36 -18.00 9.53
C LEU A 34 2.86 -19.26 8.81
N GLU A 35 2.34 -19.10 7.58
CA GLU A 35 1.88 -20.22 6.77
C GLU A 35 3.02 -21.19 6.43
N SER A 36 4.19 -20.68 6.08
CA SER A 36 5.37 -21.50 5.81
C SER A 36 5.79 -22.31 7.02
N ARG A 37 5.75 -21.71 8.22
CA ARG A 37 6.09 -22.42 9.46
C ARG A 37 5.05 -23.49 9.78
N LYS A 38 3.76 -23.19 9.64
CA LYS A 38 2.69 -24.17 9.81
C LYS A 38 2.86 -25.34 8.85
N LYS A 39 3.14 -25.08 7.58
CA LYS A 39 3.34 -26.13 6.57
C LYS A 39 4.60 -26.98 6.83
N LYS A 40 5.70 -26.37 7.26
CA LYS A 40 6.99 -27.08 7.46
C LYS A 40 7.08 -27.84 8.78
N PHE A 41 6.48 -27.31 9.83
CA PHE A 41 6.68 -27.80 11.20
C PHE A 41 5.37 -28.15 11.92
N ASN A 42 4.22 -27.97 11.28
CA ASN A 42 2.89 -28.14 11.87
C ASN A 42 2.69 -27.32 13.17
N VAL A 43 3.30 -26.14 13.22
CA VAL A 43 3.20 -25.20 14.35
C VAL A 43 2.24 -24.08 14.01
N ASP A 44 1.14 -24.01 14.74
CA ASP A 44 0.19 -22.91 14.66
C ASP A 44 0.79 -21.58 15.18
N PRO A 45 0.29 -20.43 14.69
CA PRO A 45 0.69 -19.12 15.21
C PRO A 45 0.32 -18.99 16.69
N THR A 46 1.27 -18.47 17.47
CA THR A 46 1.03 -18.12 18.88
C THR A 46 0.12 -16.91 19.01
N GLU A 47 -0.44 -16.68 20.19
CA GLU A 47 -1.24 -15.48 20.48
C GLU A 47 -0.48 -14.18 20.19
N SER A 48 0.80 -14.10 20.56
CA SER A 48 1.63 -12.92 20.29
C SER A 48 1.80 -12.68 18.78
N GLU A 49 1.85 -13.73 17.99
CA GLU A 49 1.97 -13.62 16.54
C GLU A 49 0.67 -13.23 15.85
N ASN A 50 -0.46 -13.76 16.34
CA ASN A 50 -1.78 -13.32 15.92
C ASN A 50 -2.01 -11.86 16.29
N HIS A 51 -1.61 -11.43 17.48
CA HIS A 51 -1.67 -10.03 17.88
C HIS A 51 -0.85 -9.14 16.95
N LYS A 52 0.39 -9.54 16.62
CA LYS A 52 1.23 -8.81 15.67
C LYS A 52 0.60 -8.75 14.26
N LEU A 53 0.00 -9.84 13.78
CA LEU A 53 -0.71 -9.85 12.50
C LEU A 53 -1.88 -8.87 12.53
N THR A 54 -2.67 -8.86 13.61
CA THR A 54 -3.77 -7.90 13.80
C THR A 54 -3.26 -6.46 13.74
N VAL A 55 -2.18 -6.12 14.44
CA VAL A 55 -1.59 -4.76 14.37
C VAL A 55 -1.17 -4.40 12.94
N LEU A 56 -0.52 -5.32 12.22
CA LEU A 56 -0.12 -5.07 10.84
C LEU A 56 -1.32 -4.85 9.90
N LEU A 57 -2.42 -5.58 10.10
CA LEU A 57 -3.67 -5.42 9.36
C LEU A 57 -4.39 -4.11 9.70
N THR A 58 -4.40 -3.71 10.97
CA THR A 58 -4.95 -2.42 11.41
C THR A 58 -4.19 -1.28 10.76
N ASN A 59 -2.85 -1.29 10.84
CA ASN A 59 -2.02 -0.27 10.21
C ASN A 59 -2.27 -0.20 8.69
N HIS A 60 -2.39 -1.35 8.01
CA HIS A 60 -2.72 -1.36 6.59
C HIS A 60 -4.09 -0.74 6.31
N SER A 61 -5.08 -1.03 7.15
CA SER A 61 -6.44 -0.48 7.02
C SER A 61 -6.47 1.04 7.21
N GLU A 62 -5.64 1.59 8.10
CA GLU A 62 -5.47 3.04 8.28
C GLU A 62 -4.85 3.67 7.04
N GLU A 63 -3.79 3.08 6.48
CA GLU A 63 -3.15 3.57 5.25
C GLU A 63 -4.08 3.49 4.03
N VAL A 64 -4.91 2.46 3.93
CA VAL A 64 -5.95 2.35 2.88
C VAL A 64 -6.95 3.50 3.00
N GLN A 65 -7.37 3.84 4.21
CA GLN A 65 -8.30 4.96 4.43
C GLN A 65 -7.64 6.31 4.12
N ALA A 66 -6.38 6.50 4.52
CA ALA A 66 -5.60 7.70 4.21
C ALA A 66 -5.44 7.89 2.69
N PHE A 67 -5.09 6.82 1.97
CA PHE A 67 -4.98 6.86 0.51
C PHE A 67 -6.31 7.16 -0.17
N LYS A 68 -7.41 6.53 0.26
CA LYS A 68 -8.75 6.84 -0.27
C LYS A 68 -9.10 8.31 -0.12
N LYS A 69 -8.90 8.86 1.08
CA LYS A 69 -9.16 10.27 1.37
C LYS A 69 -8.31 11.21 0.51
N ALA A 70 -7.03 10.90 0.34
CA ALA A 70 -6.13 11.69 -0.50
C ALA A 70 -6.55 11.64 -1.99
N CYS A 71 -6.97 10.48 -2.50
CA CYS A 71 -7.50 10.34 -3.86
C CYS A 71 -8.82 11.10 -4.05
N GLU A 72 -9.75 11.03 -3.09
CA GLU A 72 -11.01 11.78 -3.16
C GLU A 72 -10.75 13.29 -3.16
N GLN A 73 -9.83 13.76 -2.33
CA GLN A 73 -9.41 15.16 -2.29
C GLN A 73 -8.76 15.59 -3.62
N LEU A 74 -7.83 14.80 -4.14
CA LEU A 74 -7.18 15.05 -5.42
C LEU A 74 -8.19 15.09 -6.56
N LYS A 75 -9.16 14.17 -6.59
CA LYS A 75 -10.23 14.15 -7.59
C LYS A 75 -11.08 15.42 -7.55
N HIS A 76 -11.42 15.89 -6.36
CA HIS A 76 -12.22 17.10 -6.20
C HIS A 76 -11.47 18.34 -6.71
N GLN A 77 -10.18 18.46 -6.39
CA GLN A 77 -9.40 19.65 -6.74
C GLN A 77 -8.89 19.60 -8.19
N ASN A 78 -8.52 18.42 -8.68
CA ASN A 78 -7.98 18.24 -10.02
C ASN A 78 -8.19 16.80 -10.53
N GLU A 79 -9.27 16.60 -11.29
CA GLU A 79 -9.60 15.30 -11.90
C GLU A 79 -8.53 14.78 -12.88
N PHE A 80 -7.81 15.68 -13.57
CA PHE A 80 -6.70 15.29 -14.45
C PHE A 80 -5.52 14.74 -13.65
N ALA A 81 -5.16 15.38 -12.54
CA ALA A 81 -4.09 14.90 -11.65
C ALA A 81 -4.47 13.56 -10.99
N HIS A 82 -5.75 13.37 -10.65
CA HIS A 82 -6.25 12.09 -10.18
C HIS A 82 -6.06 10.98 -11.23
N THR A 83 -6.47 11.22 -12.48
CA THR A 83 -6.29 10.23 -13.57
C THR A 83 -4.81 9.92 -13.79
N ALA A 84 -3.96 10.95 -13.86
CA ALA A 84 -2.52 10.79 -14.02
C ALA A 84 -1.88 9.98 -12.88
N LEU A 85 -2.39 10.10 -11.63
CA LEU A 85 -1.91 9.33 -10.49
C LEU A 85 -2.18 7.84 -10.67
N PHE A 86 -3.40 7.48 -11.09
CA PHE A 86 -3.76 6.09 -11.32
C PHE A 86 -3.03 5.49 -12.51
N GLU A 87 -2.81 6.25 -13.58
CA GLU A 87 -1.96 5.83 -14.71
C GLU A 87 -0.51 5.58 -14.27
N TYR A 88 0.05 6.48 -13.47
CA TYR A 88 1.39 6.32 -12.90
C TYR A 88 1.49 5.07 -12.01
N ILE A 89 0.54 4.89 -11.09
CA ILE A 89 0.48 3.71 -10.22
C ILE A 89 0.30 2.42 -11.04
N ALA A 90 -0.56 2.44 -12.06
CA ALA A 90 -0.73 1.29 -12.96
C ALA A 90 0.58 0.95 -13.67
N GLY A 91 1.33 1.96 -14.12
CA GLY A 91 2.68 1.79 -14.68
C GLY A 91 3.65 1.12 -13.71
N LEU A 92 3.65 1.52 -12.43
CA LEU A 92 4.49 0.90 -11.40
C LEU A 92 4.14 -0.57 -11.14
N ASN A 93 2.86 -0.93 -11.14
CA ASN A 93 2.44 -2.31 -10.89
C ASN A 93 2.58 -3.23 -12.11
N ASN A 94 2.57 -2.68 -13.31
CA ASN A 94 2.75 -3.43 -14.56
C ASN A 94 4.20 -3.39 -15.07
N ALA A 95 5.08 -2.58 -14.48
CA ALA A 95 6.49 -2.62 -14.78
C ALA A 95 7.01 -4.03 -14.46
N PRO A 96 7.61 -4.73 -15.42
CA PRO A 96 8.25 -6.01 -15.13
C PRO A 96 9.30 -5.75 -14.06
N ASP A 97 9.18 -6.47 -12.94
CA ASP A 97 10.15 -6.55 -11.85
C ASP A 97 11.50 -6.94 -12.46
N ASN A 98 12.31 -5.95 -12.80
CA ASN A 98 13.68 -6.16 -13.26
C ASN A 98 14.57 -6.20 -12.02
N GLY A 99 14.48 -7.32 -11.29
CA GLY A 99 15.50 -7.91 -10.40
C GLY A 99 16.16 -7.00 -9.38
#